data_AF-H3DN96-F1
#
_entry.id   AF-H3DN96-F1
#
_cell.length_a   1.000
_cell.length_b   1.000
_cell.length_c   1.000
_cell.angle_alpha   90.00
_cell.angle_beta   90.00
_cell.angle_gamma   90.00
#
_symmetry.space_group_name_H-M   'P 1'
#
loop_
_entity.id
_entity.type
_entity.pdbx_description
1 polymer ?
#
loop_
_entity_poly.entity_id
_entity_poly.type
_entity_poly.pdbx_seq_one_letter_code
_entity_poly.pdbx_strand_id
1 'polypeptide(L)'
;MDLSELVTTQAGEQGEPQQRRIISGLSLNANKILHKAENAWKPLSGKLASGCGVTEEERKTQEVLRELQAILNKLTPGNFGSLMKSLAQLEINTEARLKAVIGLIFDKAVSEHSFCPAYAKMCHH
;
A
#
# COMPACT_ATOMS: atom_id res chain seq x y z
N MET A 1 -46.83 -42.16 19.13
CA MET A 1 -46.52 -43.32 18.29
C MET A 1 -45.86 -42.78 17.05
N ASP A 2 -44.68 -43.16 16.60
CA ASP A 2 -43.50 -43.79 17.18
C ASP A 2 -42.43 -43.61 16.08
N LEU A 3 -41.17 -43.54 16.46
CA LEU A 3 -40.03 -43.53 15.55
C LEU A 3 -40.03 -44.79 14.68
N SER A 4 -39.66 -44.69 13.39
CA SER A 4 -38.55 -45.46 12.79
C SER A 4 -38.67 -45.61 11.25
N GLU A 5 -37.55 -45.29 10.60
CA GLU A 5 -37.04 -45.86 9.35
C GLU A 5 -37.73 -45.53 8.01
N LEU A 6 -37.13 -44.56 7.30
CA LEU A 6 -36.52 -44.92 6.01
C LEU A 6 -35.34 -43.99 5.70
N VAL A 7 -34.16 -44.37 6.20
CA VAL A 7 -32.88 -43.99 5.59
C VAL A 7 -32.63 -44.98 4.46
N THR A 8 -32.56 -44.47 3.23
CA THR A 8 -31.75 -45.07 2.16
C THR A 8 -31.04 -43.94 1.41
N THR A 9 -29.82 -43.70 1.86
CA THR A 9 -28.62 -43.36 1.10
C THR A 9 -28.78 -43.13 -0.41
N GLN A 10 -28.47 -41.91 -0.86
CA GLN A 10 -27.64 -41.73 -2.05
C GLN A 10 -26.47 -40.81 -1.71
N ALA A 11 -25.28 -41.38 -1.82
CA ALA A 11 -24.01 -40.75 -1.56
C ALA A 11 -23.47 -40.09 -2.84
N GLY A 12 -22.99 -38.85 -2.67
CA GLY A 12 -21.78 -38.33 -3.30
C GLY A 12 -21.76 -38.13 -4.82
N GLU A 13 -22.25 -36.99 -5.30
CA GLU A 13 -21.63 -36.36 -6.47
C GLU A 13 -20.45 -35.49 -5.98
N GLN A 14 -19.25 -36.04 -6.12
CA GLN A 14 -18.01 -35.32 -5.95
C GLN A 14 -17.95 -34.20 -6.99
N GLY A 15 -18.19 -32.95 -6.57
CA GLY A 15 -17.82 -31.79 -7.38
C GLY A 15 -16.32 -31.81 -7.61
N GLU A 16 -15.91 -31.96 -8.88
CA GLU A 16 -14.50 -31.93 -9.26
C GLU A 16 -13.84 -30.65 -8.72
N PRO A 17 -12.61 -30.73 -8.18
CA PRO A 17 -11.88 -29.53 -7.79
C PRO A 17 -11.61 -28.75 -9.06
N GLN A 18 -12.27 -27.59 -9.22
CA GLN A 18 -11.96 -26.67 -10.31
C GLN A 18 -10.49 -26.28 -10.19
N GLN A 19 -9.67 -26.95 -11.00
CA GLN A 19 -8.25 -26.72 -11.09
C GLN A 19 -8.06 -25.24 -11.41
N ARG A 20 -7.41 -24.52 -10.49
CA ARG A 20 -7.05 -23.11 -10.69
C ARG A 20 -6.39 -23.05 -12.05
N ARG A 21 -7.03 -22.39 -13.03
CA ARG A 21 -6.44 -22.20 -14.34
C ARG A 21 -5.23 -21.29 -14.15
N ILE A 22 -4.07 -21.90 -13.94
CA ILE A 22 -2.80 -21.21 -14.16
C ILE A 22 -2.84 -20.88 -15.65
N ILE A 23 -2.69 -19.60 -15.99
CA ILE A 23 -2.48 -19.17 -17.38
C ILE A 23 -1.09 -19.68 -17.76
N SER A 24 -1.01 -20.96 -18.09
CA SER A 24 0.21 -21.62 -18.53
C SER A 24 0.52 -21.12 -19.93
N GLY A 25 1.52 -20.24 -20.01
CA GLY A 25 2.25 -19.94 -21.23
C GLY A 25 1.46 -19.20 -22.30
N LEU A 26 1.24 -17.89 -22.11
CA LEU A 26 1.22 -17.01 -23.27
C LEU A 26 2.60 -17.12 -23.92
N SER A 27 2.67 -17.82 -25.05
CA SER A 27 3.88 -17.94 -25.86
C SER A 27 4.39 -16.52 -26.21
N LEU A 28 5.51 -16.12 -25.60
CA LEU A 28 6.18 -14.83 -25.81
C LEU A 28 6.95 -14.81 -27.15
N ASN A 29 6.47 -15.51 -28.18
CA ASN A 29 7.17 -15.64 -29.46
C ASN A 29 6.76 -14.55 -30.47
N ALA A 30 6.54 -13.34 -29.99
CA ALA A 30 6.52 -12.16 -30.83
C ALA A 30 7.51 -11.18 -30.21
N ASN A 31 8.48 -10.72 -31.01
CA ASN A 31 9.35 -9.60 -30.67
C ASN A 31 8.51 -8.33 -30.50
N LYS A 32 7.77 -8.23 -29.38
CA LYS A 32 6.96 -7.07 -29.02
C LYS A 32 7.91 -6.07 -28.39
N ILE A 33 8.50 -5.23 -29.22
CA ILE A 33 9.28 -4.08 -28.77
C ILE A 33 8.33 -3.17 -27.99
N LEU A 34 8.50 -3.12 -26.67
CA LEU A 34 7.75 -2.19 -25.83
C LEU A 34 8.32 -0.77 -26.06
N HIS A 35 7.43 0.19 -26.30
CA HIS A 35 7.82 1.59 -26.38
C HIS A 35 8.42 2.03 -25.04
N LYS A 36 9.67 2.49 -25.07
CA LYS A 36 10.32 3.09 -23.91
C LYS A 36 9.91 4.55 -23.85
N ALA A 37 9.26 4.96 -22.76
CA ALA A 37 9.07 6.37 -22.48
C ALA A 37 10.37 6.94 -21.87
N GLU A 38 10.79 8.12 -22.30
CA GLU A 38 11.94 8.82 -21.69
C GLU A 38 11.76 8.98 -20.17
N ASN A 39 10.51 9.19 -19.75
CA ASN A 39 10.09 9.33 -18.34
C ASN A 39 9.35 8.10 -17.82
N ALA A 40 9.82 6.89 -18.15
CA ALA A 40 9.26 5.67 -17.57
C ALA A 40 9.37 5.68 -16.02
N TRP A 41 8.31 5.28 -15.34
CA TRP A 41 8.34 5.12 -13.88
C TRP A 41 9.40 4.07 -13.51
N LYS A 42 10.38 4.47 -12.70
CA LYS A 42 11.44 3.58 -12.20
C LYS A 42 11.17 3.32 -10.72
N PRO A 43 11.08 2.05 -10.29
CA PRO A 43 10.90 1.73 -8.88
C PRO A 43 12.08 2.26 -8.07
N LEU A 44 11.79 2.78 -6.87
CA LEU A 44 12.78 3.45 -6.03
C LEU A 44 13.93 2.53 -5.60
N SER A 45 13.74 1.20 -5.63
CA SER A 45 14.81 0.21 -5.41
C SER A 45 16.01 0.38 -6.33
N GLY A 46 15.85 1.03 -7.50
CA GLY A 46 16.96 1.33 -8.42
C GLY A 46 17.57 2.73 -8.27
N LYS A 47 17.02 3.62 -7.43
CA LYS A 47 17.36 5.06 -7.41
C LYS A 47 18.20 5.51 -6.20
N LEU A 48 18.39 4.65 -5.20
CA LEU A 48 19.32 4.90 -4.09
C LEU A 48 20.80 5.05 -4.55
N ALA A 49 21.12 4.65 -5.79
CA ALA A 49 22.49 4.67 -6.31
C ALA A 49 22.82 5.86 -7.23
N SER A 50 21.86 6.72 -7.61
CA SER A 50 22.14 7.82 -8.54
C SER A 50 22.21 9.14 -7.79
N GLY A 51 23.46 9.52 -7.49
CA GLY A 51 23.84 10.60 -6.61
C GLY A 51 23.30 11.98 -7.00
N CYS A 52 22.89 12.69 -5.97
CA CYS A 52 22.98 14.14 -5.86
C CYS A 52 23.59 14.38 -4.47
N GLY A 53 24.35 15.45 -4.26
CA GLY A 53 25.06 15.79 -3.01
C GLY A 53 24.13 16.13 -1.85
N VAL A 54 23.20 15.23 -1.58
CA VAL A 54 22.15 15.28 -0.58
C VAL A 54 22.79 14.84 0.73
N THR A 55 22.68 15.69 1.75
CA THR A 55 23.24 15.38 3.06
C THR A 55 22.56 14.14 3.64
N GLU A 56 23.25 13.41 4.52
CA GLU A 56 22.67 12.23 5.18
C GLU A 56 21.37 12.58 5.94
N GLU A 57 21.27 13.80 6.46
CA GLU A 57 20.06 14.27 7.15
C GLU A 57 18.88 14.50 6.21
N GLU A 58 19.14 15.00 5.00
CA GLU A 58 18.11 15.14 3.98
C GLU A 58 17.64 13.76 3.49
N ARG A 59 18.56 12.79 3.36
CA ARG A 59 18.24 11.40 2.97
C ARG A 59 17.29 10.76 3.98
N LYS A 60 17.60 10.85 5.26
CA LYS A 60 16.71 10.37 6.34
C LYS A 60 15.36 11.10 6.35
N THR A 61 15.36 12.39 6.07
CA THR A 61 14.12 13.18 5.97
C THR A 61 13.26 12.68 4.80
N GLN A 62 13.85 12.37 3.65
CA GLN A 62 13.15 11.77 2.51
C GLN A 62 12.59 10.38 2.83
N GLU A 63 13.30 9.56 3.62
CA GLU A 63 12.80 8.27 4.08
C GLU A 63 11.55 8.43 4.95
N VAL A 64 11.59 9.33 5.93
CA VAL A 64 10.43 9.64 6.80
C VAL A 64 9.25 10.15 5.99
N LEU A 65 9.47 11.06 5.04
CA LEU A 65 8.41 11.57 4.16
C LEU A 65 7.81 10.47 3.27
N ARG A 66 8.64 9.55 2.78
CA ARG A 66 8.17 8.42 1.97
C ARG A 66 7.31 7.47 2.79
N GLU A 67 7.72 7.17 4.01
CA GLU A 67 6.92 6.33 4.92
C GLU A 67 5.61 7.01 5.29
N LEU A 68 5.64 8.32 5.58
CA LEU A 68 4.43 9.11 5.79
C LEU A 68 3.49 9.04 4.58
N GLN A 69 4.00 9.22 3.36
CA GLN A 69 3.19 9.09 2.14
C GLN A 69 2.56 7.70 2.02
N ALA A 70 3.31 6.65 2.35
CA ALA A 70 2.79 5.29 2.34
C ALA A 70 1.65 5.09 3.36
N ILE A 71 1.75 5.73 4.52
CA ILE A 71 0.70 5.75 5.56
C ILE A 71 -0.53 6.52 5.06
N LEU A 72 -0.35 7.76 4.59
CA LEU A 72 -1.43 8.63 4.13
C LEU A 72 -2.20 8.03 2.95
N ASN A 73 -1.50 7.41 1.99
CA ASN A 73 -2.14 6.73 0.85
C ASN A 73 -2.97 5.50 1.25
N LYS A 74 -2.75 4.95 2.46
CA LYS A 74 -3.48 3.78 2.99
C LYS A 74 -4.52 4.18 4.03
N LEU A 75 -4.71 5.47 4.29
CA LEU A 75 -5.51 5.94 5.40
C LEU A 75 -7.00 5.61 5.18
N THR A 76 -7.50 4.68 5.98
CA THR A 76 -8.92 4.30 6.00
C THR A 76 -9.42 4.18 7.44
N PRO A 77 -10.74 4.28 7.69
CA PRO A 77 -11.27 4.14 9.04
C PRO A 77 -10.91 2.80 9.72
N GLY A 78 -10.82 1.70 8.96
CA GLY A 78 -10.56 0.36 9.50
C GLY A 78 -9.12 0.11 9.96
N ASN A 79 -8.14 0.82 9.39
CA ASN A 79 -6.72 0.64 9.73
C ASN A 79 -6.10 1.84 10.46
N PHE A 80 -6.92 2.83 10.83
CA PHE A 80 -6.48 4.09 11.45
C PHE A 80 -5.55 3.85 12.64
N GLY A 81 -5.96 3.02 13.61
CA GLY A 81 -5.17 2.75 14.82
C GLY A 81 -3.80 2.13 14.53
N SER A 82 -3.70 1.22 13.55
CA SER A 82 -2.40 0.66 13.15
C SER A 82 -1.51 1.69 12.46
N LEU A 83 -2.11 2.54 11.61
CA LEU A 83 -1.38 3.59 10.90
C LEU A 83 -0.86 4.68 11.84
N MET A 84 -1.61 5.02 12.90
CA MET A 84 -1.14 5.96 13.93
C MET A 84 0.05 5.42 14.71
N LYS A 85 0.06 4.11 15.02
CA LYS A 85 1.23 3.49 15.66
C LYS A 85 2.46 3.55 14.78
N SER A 86 2.32 3.28 13.48
CA SER A 86 3.43 3.43 12.52
C SER A 86 3.89 4.89 12.39
N LEU A 87 2.95 5.84 12.39
CA LEU A 87 3.26 7.27 12.35
C LEU A 87 4.06 7.72 13.57
N ALA A 88 3.68 7.27 14.76
CA ALA A 88 4.35 7.59 16.02
C ALA A 88 5.74 6.97 16.15
N GLN A 89 6.06 5.95 15.34
CA GLN A 89 7.39 5.31 15.30
C GLN A 89 8.36 6.03 14.35
N LEU A 90 7.88 7.00 13.56
CA LEU A 90 8.76 7.78 12.69
C LEU A 90 9.68 8.67 13.54
N GLU A 91 10.96 8.69 13.18
CA GLU A 91 11.97 9.49 13.87
C GLU A 91 11.86 10.98 13.52
N ILE A 92 10.90 11.71 14.07
CA ILE A 92 10.73 13.15 13.81
C ILE A 92 11.55 13.96 14.82
N ASN A 93 12.88 13.88 14.70
CA ASN A 93 13.83 14.40 15.71
C ASN A 93 14.33 15.82 15.43
N THR A 94 13.95 16.44 14.30
CA THR A 94 14.43 17.77 13.90
C THR A 94 13.27 18.68 13.49
N GLU A 95 13.43 19.98 13.70
CA GLU A 95 12.43 20.99 13.32
C GLU A 95 12.15 20.96 11.81
N ALA A 96 13.20 20.83 11.00
CA ALA A 96 13.08 20.74 9.54
C ALA A 96 12.21 19.54 9.11
N ARG A 97 12.42 18.38 9.74
CA ARG A 97 11.64 17.16 9.46
C ARG A 97 10.18 17.31 9.88
N LEU A 98 9.92 17.91 11.05
CA LEU A 98 8.57 18.19 11.51
C LEU A 98 7.83 19.14 10.54
N LYS A 99 8.47 20.23 10.11
CA LYS A 99 7.90 21.16 9.11
C LYS A 99 7.57 20.44 7.80
N ALA A 100 8.46 19.58 7.32
CA ALA A 100 8.25 18.82 6.09
C ALA A 100 7.07 17.84 6.22
N VAL A 101 6.97 17.13 7.35
CA VAL A 101 5.87 16.20 7.64
C VAL A 101 4.53 16.92 7.67
N ILE A 102 4.45 18.04 8.39
CA ILE A 102 3.23 18.85 8.49
C ILE A 102 2.86 19.41 7.11
N GLY A 103 3.83 19.97 6.37
CA GLY A 103 3.61 20.49 5.02
C GLY A 103 3.00 19.43 4.09
N LEU A 104 3.53 18.21 4.11
CA LEU A 104 3.00 17.11 3.31
C LEU A 104 1.55 16.73 3.69
N ILE A 105 1.21 16.76 4.98
CA ILE A 105 -0.16 16.50 5.44
C ILE A 105 -1.12 17.59 4.94
N PHE A 106 -0.72 18.86 5.02
CA PHE A 106 -1.51 19.97 4.51
C PHE A 106 -1.72 19.89 3.00
N ASP A 107 -0.65 19.62 2.23
CA ASP A 107 -0.74 19.47 0.77
C ASP A 107 -1.72 18.36 0.37
N LYS A 108 -1.70 17.25 1.13
CA LYS A 108 -2.65 16.15 0.97
C LYS A 108 -4.07 16.53 1.35
N ALA A 109 -4.27 17.23 2.47
CA ALA A 109 -5.59 17.70 2.88
C ALA A 109 -6.22 18.66 1.86
N VAL A 110 -5.43 19.54 1.24
CA VAL A 110 -5.89 20.44 0.18
C VAL A 110 -6.26 19.66 -1.09
N SER A 111 -5.45 18.68 -1.47
CA SER A 111 -5.68 17.88 -2.67
C SER A 111 -6.84 16.87 -2.52
N GLU A 112 -7.02 16.33 -1.31
CA GLU A 112 -7.91 15.23 -0.98
C GLU A 112 -8.93 15.67 0.09
N HIS A 113 -9.71 16.72 -0.20
CA HIS A 113 -10.59 17.40 0.75
C HIS A 113 -11.54 16.47 1.53
N SER A 114 -11.99 15.36 0.94
CA SER A 114 -12.88 14.38 1.58
C SER A 114 -12.24 13.67 2.79
N PHE A 115 -10.90 13.64 2.86
CA PHE A 115 -10.15 12.99 3.93
C PHE A 115 -9.71 13.97 5.03
N CYS A 116 -10.03 15.27 4.92
CA CYS A 116 -9.71 16.28 5.94
C CYS A 116 -10.10 15.87 7.38
N PRO A 117 -11.29 15.30 7.65
CA PRO A 117 -11.63 14.86 9.01
C PRO A 117 -10.68 13.78 9.54
N ALA A 118 -10.19 12.88 8.67
CA ALA A 118 -9.25 11.85 9.06
C ALA A 118 -7.86 12.42 9.34
N TYR A 119 -7.38 13.37 8.52
CA TYR A 119 -6.11 14.07 8.76
C TYR A 119 -6.14 14.89 10.05
N ALA A 120 -7.26 15.59 10.33
CA ALA A 120 -7.44 16.33 11.58
C ALA A 120 -7.43 15.39 12.80
N LYS A 121 -8.14 14.26 12.71
CA LYS A 121 -8.14 13.24 13.78
C LYS A 121 -6.75 12.66 14.02
N MET A 122 -5.96 12.45 12.97
CA MET A 122 -4.57 11.98 13.08
C MET A 122 -3.69 13.00 13.80
N CYS A 123 -3.83 14.29 13.50
CA CYS A 123 -3.02 15.34 14.13
C CYS A 123 -3.42 15.65 15.58
N HIS A 124 -4.64 15.29 15.98
CA HIS A 124 -5.12 15.44 17.35
C HIS A 124 -4.57 14.35 18.30
N HIS A 125 -4.21 13.19 17.73
CA HIS A 125 -3.94 11.96 18.47
C HIS A 125 -2.50 11.87 18.97
#